data_AF-V6KZG3-F1
#
_entry.id   AF-V6KZG3-F1
#
_cell.length_a   1.000
_cell.length_b   1.000
_cell.length_c   1.000
_cell.angle_alpha   90.00
_cell.angle_beta   90.00
_cell.angle_gamma   90.00
#
_symmetry.space_group_name_H-M   'P 1'
#
loop_
_entity.id
_entity.type
_entity.pdbx_description
1 polymer ?
#
loop_
_entity_poly.entity_id
_entity_poly.type
_entity_poly.pdbx_seq_one_letter_code
_entity_poly.pdbx_strand_id
1 'polypeptide(L)'
;MTHLEAETASQPACWARAAALASARPDALPADGERVAVVGCGTSLFMAQAYAALREGAGKGETDAFAASEFPSGRRYDRVLALTRSGTTTEVLELLAALRGTVRTAAVTADPHTPVVSVVDESAVLDFADERSVVQTRFATSALTFLRAGLGLHDAAGGGG
;
A
#
# COMPACT_ATOMS: atom_id res chain seq x y z
N MET A 1 -5.89 -28.34 -4.96
CA MET A 1 -5.73 -26.89 -5.15
C MET A 1 -4.71 -26.41 -4.14
N THR A 2 -3.59 -25.90 -4.62
CA THR A 2 -2.54 -25.33 -3.76
C THR A 2 -2.99 -23.99 -3.19
N HIS A 3 -2.32 -23.50 -2.14
CA HIS A 3 -2.57 -22.14 -1.64
C HIS A 3 -2.38 -21.11 -2.74
N LEU A 4 -1.30 -21.21 -3.53
CA LEU A 4 -1.02 -20.29 -4.63
C LEU A 4 -2.14 -20.20 -5.68
N GLU A 5 -2.70 -21.35 -6.09
CA GLU A 5 -3.79 -21.40 -7.09
C GLU A 5 -5.06 -20.72 -6.55
N ALA A 6 -5.45 -21.06 -5.32
CA ALA A 6 -6.64 -20.48 -4.69
C ALA A 6 -6.50 -18.96 -4.50
N GLU A 7 -5.31 -18.52 -4.08
CA GLU A 7 -5.00 -17.12 -3.83
C GLU A 7 -4.99 -16.32 -5.12
N THR A 8 -4.39 -16.87 -6.19
CA THR A 8 -4.40 -16.28 -7.53
C THR A 8 -5.83 -16.14 -8.06
N ALA A 9 -6.65 -17.18 -7.92
CA ALA A 9 -8.04 -17.17 -8.38
C ALA A 9 -8.94 -16.21 -7.59
N SER A 10 -8.59 -15.89 -6.34
CA SER A 10 -9.36 -14.99 -5.47
C SER A 10 -9.16 -13.50 -5.77
N GLN A 11 -8.16 -13.15 -6.60
CA GLN A 11 -7.74 -11.77 -6.84
C GLN A 11 -8.86 -10.84 -7.31
N PRO A 12 -9.72 -11.18 -8.29
CA PRO A 12 -10.78 -10.27 -8.72
C PRO A 12 -11.74 -9.86 -7.58
N ALA A 13 -12.09 -10.80 -6.70
CA ALA A 13 -12.93 -10.51 -5.54
C ALA A 13 -12.20 -9.62 -4.52
N CYS A 14 -10.90 -9.84 -4.32
CA CYS A 14 -10.08 -9.00 -3.44
C CYS A 14 -9.95 -7.57 -3.99
N TRP A 15 -9.81 -7.41 -5.32
CA TRP A 15 -9.73 -6.11 -5.97
C TRP A 15 -10.98 -5.27 -5.78
N ALA A 16 -12.16 -5.86 -5.96
CA ALA A 16 -13.43 -5.18 -5.72
C ALA A 16 -13.55 -4.68 -4.28
N ARG A 17 -13.13 -5.49 -3.30
CA ARG A 17 -13.12 -5.12 -1.89
C ARG A 17 -12.09 -4.04 -1.58
N ALA A 18 -10.90 -4.12 -2.19
CA ALA A 18 -9.84 -3.12 -2.04
C ALA A 18 -10.28 -1.75 -2.58
N ALA A 19 -10.95 -1.71 -3.72
CA ALA A 19 -11.49 -0.47 -4.27
C ALA A 19 -12.59 0.13 -3.39
N ALA A 20 -13.51 -0.69 -2.87
CA ALA A 20 -14.52 -0.22 -1.92
C ALA A 20 -13.89 0.31 -0.62
N LEU A 21 -12.84 -0.35 -0.13
CA LEU A 21 -12.10 0.09 1.06
C LEU A 21 -11.41 1.44 0.85
N ALA A 22 -10.91 1.73 -0.35
CA ALA A 22 -10.30 3.02 -0.68
C ALA A 22 -11.28 4.18 -0.46
N SER A 23 -12.56 4.01 -0.84
CA SER A 23 -13.60 5.00 -0.57
C SER A 23 -13.98 5.07 0.91
N ALA A 24 -13.91 3.96 1.64
CA ALA A 24 -14.25 3.90 3.07
C ALA A 24 -13.12 4.43 3.98
N ARG A 25 -11.86 4.42 3.51
CA ARG A 25 -10.66 4.82 4.26
C ARG A 25 -9.80 5.84 3.50
N PRO A 26 -10.34 7.04 3.18
CA PRO A 26 -9.59 8.07 2.47
C PRO A 26 -8.43 8.65 3.30
N ASP A 27 -8.49 8.55 4.63
CA ASP A 27 -7.46 8.94 5.61
C ASP A 27 -6.12 8.19 5.43
N ALA A 28 -6.21 6.92 5.05
CA ALA A 28 -5.05 6.06 4.77
C ALA A 28 -4.43 6.30 3.38
N LEU A 29 -5.07 7.10 2.53
CA LEU A 29 -4.58 7.45 1.20
C LEU A 29 -3.85 8.80 1.21
N PRO A 30 -2.81 8.98 0.38
CA PRO A 30 -2.22 10.30 0.20
C PRO A 30 -3.20 11.28 -0.44
N ALA A 31 -3.23 12.51 0.05
CA ALA A 31 -4.06 13.57 -0.51
C ALA A 31 -3.43 14.16 -1.79
N ASP A 32 -4.24 14.80 -2.62
CA ASP A 32 -3.77 15.50 -3.82
C ASP A 32 -2.75 16.60 -3.46
N GLY A 33 -1.61 16.60 -4.14
CA GLY A 33 -0.54 17.59 -3.95
C GLY A 33 0.49 17.22 -2.88
N GLU A 34 0.24 16.23 -2.02
CA GLU A 34 1.24 15.76 -1.05
C GLU A 34 2.49 15.23 -1.78
N ARG A 35 3.67 15.58 -1.28
CA ARG A 35 4.95 14.92 -1.62
C ARG A 35 5.05 13.63 -0.80
N VAL A 36 5.04 12.48 -1.47
CA VAL A 36 4.87 11.17 -0.83
C VAL A 36 6.08 10.28 -1.05
N ALA A 37 6.50 9.56 0.00
CA ALA A 37 7.37 8.40 -0.16
C ALA A 37 6.59 7.12 0.10
N VAL A 38 6.63 6.18 -0.82
CA VAL A 38 6.00 4.87 -0.69
C VAL A 38 7.10 3.84 -0.44
N VAL A 39 7.00 3.07 0.63
CA VAL A 39 8.05 2.15 1.07
C VAL A 39 7.53 0.74 1.19
N GLY A 40 8.39 -0.25 0.92
CA GLY A 40 8.07 -1.66 1.06
C GLY A 40 9.29 -2.54 0.86
N CYS A 41 9.13 -3.84 1.07
CA CYS A 41 10.18 -4.84 0.86
C CYS A 41 9.72 -5.89 -0.15
N GLY A 42 10.64 -6.41 -0.98
CA GLY A 42 10.35 -7.45 -1.97
C GLY A 42 9.21 -7.05 -2.92
N THR A 43 8.20 -7.92 -3.07
CA THR A 43 7.04 -7.66 -3.94
C THR A 43 6.33 -6.35 -3.64
N SER A 44 6.28 -5.94 -2.36
CA SER A 44 5.63 -4.68 -1.98
C SER A 44 6.38 -3.45 -2.48
N LEU A 45 7.70 -3.53 -2.71
CA LEU A 45 8.47 -2.47 -3.37
C LEU A 45 8.04 -2.28 -4.83
N PHE A 46 7.80 -3.37 -5.58
CA PHE A 46 7.34 -3.26 -6.95
C PHE A 46 5.96 -2.59 -7.04
N MET A 47 5.08 -2.86 -6.07
CA MET A 47 3.77 -2.18 -5.99
C MET A 47 3.95 -0.70 -5.62
N ALA A 48 4.88 -0.38 -4.72
CA ALA A 48 5.20 1.01 -4.38
C ALA A 48 5.70 1.79 -5.60
N GLN A 49 6.60 1.21 -6.39
CA GLN A 49 7.12 1.81 -7.64
C GLN A 49 6.00 2.01 -8.68
N ALA A 50 5.14 1.01 -8.87
CA ALA A 50 4.01 1.11 -9.78
C ALA A 50 3.05 2.22 -9.35
N TYR A 51 2.72 2.32 -8.05
CA TYR A 51 1.86 3.37 -7.53
C TYR A 51 2.50 4.75 -7.66
N ALA A 52 3.78 4.90 -7.35
CA ALA A 52 4.51 6.15 -7.50
C ALA A 52 4.40 6.71 -8.93
N ALA A 53 4.69 5.88 -9.93
CA ALA A 53 4.56 6.25 -11.33
C ALA A 53 3.11 6.63 -11.71
N LEU A 54 2.11 5.91 -11.21
CA LEU A 54 0.70 6.21 -11.47
C LEU A 54 0.24 7.53 -10.84
N ARG A 55 0.65 7.79 -9.59
CA ARG A 55 0.27 9.01 -8.85
C ARG A 55 0.88 10.25 -9.49
N GLU A 56 2.15 10.19 -9.88
CA GLU A 56 2.80 11.29 -10.62
C GLU A 56 2.21 11.47 -12.01
N GLY A 57 1.99 10.38 -12.76
CA GLY A 57 1.36 10.42 -14.08
C GLY A 57 -0.06 11.01 -14.05
N ALA A 58 -0.77 10.86 -12.94
CA ALA A 58 -2.07 11.47 -12.69
C ALA A 58 -2.00 12.93 -12.19
N GLY A 59 -0.80 13.51 -12.05
CA GLY A 59 -0.61 14.89 -11.59
C GLY A 59 -0.94 15.10 -10.11
N LYS A 60 -0.92 14.03 -9.30
CA LYS A 60 -1.39 14.06 -7.91
C LYS A 60 -0.32 14.40 -6.88
N GLY A 61 0.89 14.75 -7.32
CA GLY A 61 2.01 15.18 -6.48
C GLY A 61 3.24 14.29 -6.63
N GLU A 62 4.41 14.84 -6.32
CA GLU A 62 5.69 14.11 -6.36
C GLU A 62 5.61 12.87 -5.47
N THR A 63 5.98 11.72 -6.04
CA THR A 63 5.86 10.43 -5.39
C THR A 63 7.10 9.59 -5.66
N ASP A 64 7.91 9.39 -4.64
CA ASP A 64 9.05 8.50 -4.70
C ASP A 64 8.69 7.10 -4.15
N ALA A 65 9.42 6.07 -4.58
CA ALA A 65 9.33 4.73 -4.00
C ALA A 65 10.71 4.19 -3.59
N PHE A 66 10.80 3.61 -2.39
CA PHE A 66 12.06 3.08 -1.85
C PHE A 66 11.89 1.70 -1.22
N ALA A 67 12.94 0.88 -1.29
CA ALA A 67 13.09 -0.19 -0.31
C ALA A 67 13.12 0.44 1.09
N ALA A 68 12.43 -0.16 2.07
CA ALA A 68 12.37 0.43 3.42
C ALA A 68 13.76 0.67 4.04
N SER A 69 14.70 -0.24 3.79
CA SER A 69 16.10 -0.16 4.24
C SER A 69 16.93 0.95 3.58
N GLU A 70 16.47 1.49 2.45
CA GLU A 70 17.20 2.48 1.65
C GLU A 70 16.51 3.85 1.68
N PHE A 71 15.59 4.06 2.61
CA PHE A 71 14.85 5.32 2.72
C PHE A 71 15.79 6.52 2.95
N PRO A 72 15.73 7.56 2.10
CA PRO A 72 16.63 8.71 2.21
C PRO A 72 16.15 9.68 3.29
N SER A 73 16.57 9.45 4.54
CA SER A 73 16.15 10.21 5.74
C SER A 73 16.40 11.73 5.66
N GLY A 74 17.27 12.20 4.76
CA GLY A 74 17.49 13.62 4.51
C GLY A 74 16.42 14.31 3.62
N ARG A 75 15.55 13.55 2.94
CA ARG A 75 14.47 14.10 2.10
C ARG A 75 13.20 14.32 2.94
N ARG A 76 12.50 15.43 2.67
CA ARG A 76 11.26 15.81 3.38
C ARG A 76 10.02 15.40 2.61
N TYR A 77 9.14 14.62 3.21
CA TYR A 77 7.85 14.24 2.62
C TYR A 77 6.72 14.76 3.49
N ASP A 78 5.56 15.01 2.87
CA ASP A 78 4.33 15.31 3.62
C ASP A 78 3.76 14.01 4.22
N ARG A 79 3.97 12.88 3.53
CA ARG A 79 3.52 11.55 3.95
C ARG A 79 4.50 10.44 3.57
N VAL A 80 4.65 9.48 4.47
CA VAL A 80 5.28 8.18 4.19
C VAL A 80 4.24 7.07 4.26
N LEU A 81 4.10 6.32 3.17
CA LEU A 81 3.14 5.22 3.02
C LEU A 81 3.87 3.88 2.95
N ALA A 82 3.67 3.00 3.93
CA ALA A 82 4.27 1.67 3.95
C ALA A 82 3.33 0.60 3.36
N LEU A 83 3.87 -0.25 2.50
CA LEU A 83 3.22 -1.47 2.00
C LEU A 83 3.90 -2.68 2.65
N THR A 84 3.17 -3.39 3.51
CA THR A 84 3.67 -4.59 4.19
C THR A 84 2.56 -5.58 4.44
N ARG A 85 2.61 -6.74 3.77
CA ARG A 85 1.60 -7.79 3.96
C ARG A 85 1.52 -8.22 5.43
N SER A 86 2.67 -8.66 5.98
CA SER A 86 2.71 -9.27 7.30
C SER A 86 2.64 -8.27 8.44
N GLY A 87 2.81 -6.97 8.17
CA GLY A 87 2.84 -5.92 9.20
C GLY A 87 3.95 -6.09 10.26
N THR A 88 4.91 -6.98 10.00
CA THR A 88 5.99 -7.39 10.91
C THR A 88 7.38 -7.23 10.31
N THR A 89 7.48 -6.72 9.07
CA THR A 89 8.76 -6.53 8.38
C THR A 89 9.64 -5.56 9.16
N THR A 90 10.81 -6.02 9.63
CA THR A 90 11.69 -5.28 10.54
C THR A 90 12.06 -3.91 9.98
N GLU A 91 12.54 -3.84 8.74
CA GLU A 91 13.00 -2.60 8.12
C GLU A 91 11.87 -1.58 7.97
N VAL A 92 10.65 -2.05 7.73
CA VAL A 92 9.45 -1.18 7.69
C VAL A 92 9.13 -0.65 9.09
N LEU A 93 9.14 -1.51 10.11
CA LEU A 93 8.83 -1.11 11.48
C LEU A 93 9.88 -0.14 12.04
N GLU A 94 11.16 -0.39 11.80
CA GLU A 94 12.26 0.48 12.21
C GLU A 94 12.16 1.86 11.55
N LEU A 95 11.90 1.89 10.25
CA LEU A 95 11.68 3.15 9.53
C LEU A 95 10.49 3.92 10.08
N LEU A 96 9.33 3.29 10.24
CA LEU A 96 8.13 3.95 10.75
C LEU A 96 8.31 4.44 12.19
N ALA A 97 9.00 3.67 13.03
CA ALA A 97 9.35 4.09 14.38
C ALA A 97 10.26 5.33 14.37
N ALA A 98 11.25 5.40 13.48
CA ALA A 98 12.14 6.55 13.35
C ALA A 98 11.43 7.81 12.82
N LEU A 99 10.38 7.65 12.02
CA LEU A 99 9.60 8.74 11.43
C LEU A 99 8.47 9.24 12.35
N ARG A 100 8.11 8.49 13.39
CA ARG A 100 6.97 8.79 14.26
C ARG A 100 7.04 10.22 14.81
N GLY A 101 5.94 10.97 14.63
CA GLY A 101 5.82 12.36 15.10
C GLY A 101 6.59 13.39 14.28
N THR A 102 7.27 12.99 13.19
CA THR A 102 8.01 13.92 12.31
C THR A 102 7.36 14.10 10.94
N VAL A 103 6.66 13.07 10.45
CA VAL A 103 5.93 13.05 9.18
C VAL A 103 4.66 12.22 9.37
N ARG A 104 3.60 12.49 8.60
CA ARG A 104 2.41 11.63 8.62
C ARG A 104 2.76 10.28 8.02
N THR A 105 2.35 9.23 8.71
CA THR A 105 2.62 7.84 8.35
C THR A 105 1.32 7.10 8.10
N ALA A 106 1.28 6.32 7.03
CA ALA A 106 0.19 5.39 6.78
C ALA A 106 0.74 4.01 6.41
N ALA A 107 -0.03 2.96 6.68
CA ALA A 107 0.30 1.61 6.23
C ALA A 107 -0.87 0.91 5.54
N VAL A 108 -0.55 0.16 4.49
CA VAL A 108 -1.42 -0.86 3.90
C VAL A 108 -0.90 -2.23 4.33
N THR A 109 -1.71 -3.00 5.04
CA THR A 109 -1.32 -4.31 5.59
C THR A 109 -2.44 -5.34 5.49
N ALA A 110 -2.14 -6.61 5.72
CA ALA A 110 -3.10 -7.71 5.59
C ALA A 110 -3.56 -8.27 6.94
N ASP A 111 -2.98 -7.87 8.07
CA ASP A 111 -3.38 -8.40 9.38
C ASP A 111 -3.56 -7.25 10.39
N PRO A 112 -4.79 -7.08 10.95
CA PRO A 112 -5.12 -5.99 11.87
C PRO A 112 -4.43 -6.11 13.23
N HIS A 113 -3.84 -7.26 13.57
CA HIS A 113 -3.23 -7.53 14.87
C HIS A 113 -1.70 -7.47 14.83
N THR A 114 -1.15 -6.81 13.81
CA THR A 114 0.30 -6.71 13.60
C THR A 114 0.88 -5.40 14.13
N PRO A 115 2.18 -5.39 14.49
CA PRO A 115 2.83 -4.20 15.03
C PRO A 115 2.67 -2.96 14.16
N VAL A 116 2.66 -3.09 12.82
CA VAL A 116 2.58 -1.94 11.91
C VAL A 116 1.36 -1.05 12.21
N VAL A 117 0.22 -1.65 12.58
CA VAL A 117 -1.03 -0.95 12.88
C VAL A 117 -0.90 0.00 14.07
N SER A 118 -0.02 -0.31 15.02
CA SER A 118 0.22 0.49 16.23
C SER A 118 1.32 1.55 16.08
N VAL A 119 2.04 1.55 14.96
CA VAL A 119 3.20 2.44 14.76
C VAL A 119 3.01 3.49 13.67
N VAL A 120 1.87 3.48 12.98
CA VAL A 120 1.48 4.49 11.99
C VAL A 120 0.34 5.35 12.50
N ASP A 121 0.18 6.54 11.91
CA ASP A 121 -0.96 7.41 12.20
C ASP A 121 -2.25 6.83 11.61
N GLU A 122 -2.19 6.26 10.40
CA GLU A 122 -3.34 5.67 9.71
C GLU A 122 -3.03 4.29 9.14
N SER A 123 -4.00 3.37 9.18
CA SER A 123 -3.84 2.04 8.59
C SER A 123 -5.04 1.59 7.76
N ALA A 124 -4.77 1.09 6.56
CA ALA A 124 -5.72 0.33 5.75
C ALA A 124 -5.41 -1.16 5.87
N VAL A 125 -6.34 -1.92 6.46
CA VAL A 125 -6.19 -3.36 6.65
C VAL A 125 -7.00 -4.10 5.57
N LEU A 126 -6.29 -4.85 4.73
CA LEU A 126 -6.82 -5.68 3.66
C LEU A 126 -6.81 -7.14 4.15
N ASP A 127 -7.50 -7.41 5.25
CA ASP A 127 -7.57 -8.72 5.91
C ASP A 127 -8.02 -9.87 4.99
N PHE A 128 -8.83 -9.52 4.00
CA PHE A 128 -9.30 -10.42 2.95
C PHE A 128 -8.24 -10.80 1.92
N ALA A 129 -7.13 -10.08 1.87
CA ALA A 129 -6.03 -10.29 0.95
C ALA A 129 -4.78 -10.87 1.66
N ASP A 130 -4.86 -11.27 2.93
CA ASP A 130 -3.77 -12.01 3.58
C ASP A 130 -3.59 -13.38 2.94
N GLU A 131 -2.39 -13.92 2.90
CA GLU A 131 -2.07 -15.12 2.14
C GLU A 131 -1.05 -16.05 2.83
N ARG A 132 -1.20 -17.36 2.57
CA ARG A 132 -0.38 -18.43 3.13
C ARG A 132 0.77 -18.83 2.22
N SER A 133 0.67 -18.55 0.91
CA SER A 133 1.79 -18.77 -0.01
C SER A 133 3.02 -17.94 0.38
N VAL A 134 4.19 -18.51 0.14
CA VAL A 134 5.48 -17.81 0.29
C VAL A 134 5.60 -16.68 -0.75
N VAL A 135 5.05 -16.90 -1.95
CA VAL A 135 5.02 -15.89 -3.02
C VAL A 135 3.78 -15.03 -2.86
N GLN A 136 3.95 -13.71 -2.89
CA GLN A 136 2.82 -12.79 -2.82
C GLN A 136 2.02 -12.77 -4.12
N THR A 137 0.71 -12.85 -3.99
CA THR A 137 -0.27 -12.79 -5.09
C THR A 137 -1.35 -11.76 -4.78
N ARG A 138 -2.38 -12.15 -4.02
CA ARG A 138 -3.57 -11.33 -3.76
C ARG A 138 -3.30 -10.09 -2.93
N PHE A 139 -2.36 -10.13 -1.98
CA PHE A 139 -2.03 -8.92 -1.22
C PHE A 139 -1.46 -7.84 -2.13
N ALA A 140 -0.43 -8.18 -2.91
CA ALA A 140 0.29 -7.23 -3.75
C ALA A 140 -0.66 -6.51 -4.72
N THR A 141 -1.48 -7.27 -5.46
CA THR A 141 -2.40 -6.70 -6.45
C THR A 141 -3.59 -5.99 -5.80
N SER A 142 -4.04 -6.40 -4.61
CA SER A 142 -5.09 -5.70 -3.87
C SER A 142 -4.60 -4.39 -3.26
N ALA A 143 -3.37 -4.35 -2.73
CA ALA A 143 -2.75 -3.12 -2.25
C ALA A 143 -2.60 -2.10 -3.39
N LEU A 144 -2.09 -2.51 -4.55
CA LEU A 144 -2.04 -1.63 -5.72
C LEU A 144 -3.44 -1.19 -6.18
N THR A 145 -4.43 -2.07 -6.12
CA THR A 145 -5.83 -1.73 -6.46
C THR A 145 -6.42 -0.69 -5.51
N PHE A 146 -6.23 -0.85 -4.20
CA PHE A 146 -6.64 0.12 -3.18
C PHE A 146 -6.08 1.51 -3.49
N LEU A 147 -4.77 1.58 -3.81
CA LEU A 147 -4.10 2.84 -4.15
C LEU A 147 -4.59 3.43 -5.47
N ARG A 148 -4.79 2.60 -6.51
CA ARG A 148 -5.36 3.03 -7.80
C ARG A 148 -6.76 3.58 -7.65
N ALA A 149 -7.60 2.94 -6.84
CA ALA A 149 -8.95 3.42 -6.55
C ALA A 149 -8.92 4.80 -5.87
N GLY A 150 -7.95 5.03 -4.97
CA GLY A 150 -7.71 6.36 -4.38
C GLY A 150 -7.37 7.45 -5.41
N LEU A 151 -6.79 7.07 -6.56
CA LEU A 151 -6.53 7.99 -7.68
C LEU A 151 -7.72 8.12 -8.65
N GLY A 152 -8.83 7.43 -8.42
CA GLY A 152 -9.94 7.33 -9.38
C GLY A 152 -9.62 6.45 -10.60
N LEU A 153 -8.59 5.60 -10.53
CA LEU A 153 -8.12 4.74 -11.64
C LEU A 153 -8.59 3.28 -11.50
N HIS A 154 -9.72 3.08 -10.82
CA HIS A 154 -10.38 1.79 -10.71
C HIS A 154 -11.81 1.90 -11.24
N ASP A 155 -11.98 1.54 -12.51
CA ASP A 155 -13.31 1.37 -13.07
C ASP A 155 -13.87 0.02 -12.64
N ALA A 156 -15.04 0.04 -12.02
CA ALA A 156 -15.84 -1.16 -11.78
C ALA A 156 -16.36 -1.67 -13.13
N ALA A 157 -15.49 -2.29 -13.93
CA ALA A 157 -15.75 -2.95 -15.20
C ALA A 157 -16.64 -2.17 -16.22
N GLY A 158 -16.01 -1.64 -17.28
CA GLY A 158 -16.68 -1.55 -18.60
C GLY A 158 -17.51 -0.30 -18.92
N GLY A 159 -17.05 0.89 -18.56
CA GLY A 159 -17.53 2.14 -19.19
C GLY A 159 -16.65 2.47 -20.40
N GLY A 160 -17.15 2.22 -21.61
CA GLY A 160 -16.38 2.35 -22.85
C GLY A 160 -15.81 3.75 -23.13
N GLY A 161 -14.67 3.74 -23.82
CA GLY A 161 -14.14 4.79 -24.67
C GLY A 161 -13.58 4.15 -25.93
#